data_AF-A0A3N6NXS3-F1
#
_entry.id   AF-A0A3N6NXS3-F1
#
_cell.length_a   1.000
_cell.length_b   1.000
_cell.length_c   1.000
_cell.angle_alpha   90.00
_cell.angle_beta   90.00
_cell.angle_gamma   90.00
#
_symmetry.space_group_name_H-M   'P 1'
#
loop_
_entity.id
_entity.type
_entity.pdbx_description
1 polymer ?
#
loop_
_entity_poly.entity_id
_entity_poly.type
_entity_poly.pdbx_seq_one_letter_code
_entity_poly.pdbx_strand_id
1 'polypeptide(L)'
;MNPDEWSGLRNNFNSWILRTYLKLQEVYNCQFVNSIPEEGILLADRDSLGNSYKYFNKVMLICAKGDREFHSSAHLHIVHNPRDYENNKNFIWNPYYISHWPQPGLIPRDQNRGSGQCDK
;
A
#
# COMPACT_ATOMS: atom_id res chain seq x y z
N MET A 1 12.64 -17.17 -1.39
CA MET A 1 11.85 -17.19 -0.15
C MET A 1 10.43 -17.58 -0.53
N ASN A 2 9.86 -18.63 0.06
CA ASN A 2 8.47 -19.01 -0.20
C ASN A 2 7.55 -17.94 0.41
N PRO A 3 6.71 -17.24 -0.37
CA PRO A 3 5.80 -16.23 0.17
C PRO A 3 4.80 -16.77 1.20
N ASP A 4 4.63 -18.08 1.27
CA ASP A 4 3.72 -18.78 2.18
C ASP A 4 4.35 -19.11 3.56
N GLU A 5 5.66 -18.87 3.73
CA GLU A 5 6.42 -19.19 4.96
C GLU A 5 6.75 -17.95 5.81
N TRP A 6 6.17 -16.79 5.52
CA TRP A 6 6.51 -15.56 6.25
C TRP A 6 5.87 -15.51 7.64
N SER A 7 6.68 -15.69 8.69
CA SER A 7 6.30 -15.60 10.11
C SER A 7 6.43 -14.20 10.71
N GLY A 8 6.30 -13.17 9.88
CA GLY A 8 6.67 -11.78 10.11
C GLY A 8 6.53 -11.23 11.53
N LEU A 9 7.64 -10.67 12.02
CA LEU A 9 7.69 -9.80 13.19
C LEU A 9 6.57 -8.73 13.10
N ARG A 10 5.81 -8.62 14.20
CA ARG A 10 4.57 -7.84 14.38
C ARG A 10 4.74 -6.31 14.35
N ASN A 11 5.61 -5.79 13.49
CA ASN A 11 5.88 -4.36 13.43
C ASN A 11 5.50 -3.85 12.04
N ASN A 12 4.20 -3.61 11.84
CA ASN A 12 3.58 -2.84 10.74
C ASN A 12 4.14 -3.04 9.32
N PHE A 13 4.67 -4.22 9.00
CA PHE A 13 5.12 -4.49 7.65
C PHE A 13 3.90 -4.85 6.79
N ASN A 14 3.50 -3.93 5.92
CA ASN A 14 2.35 -4.12 5.04
C ASN A 14 2.67 -5.23 4.03
N SER A 15 1.96 -6.35 4.12
CA SER A 15 2.10 -7.51 3.22
C SER A 15 1.92 -7.12 1.74
N TRP A 16 1.22 -6.02 1.45
CA TRP A 16 1.08 -5.49 0.11
C TRP A 16 2.39 -4.98 -0.48
N ILE A 17 3.24 -4.25 0.27
CA ILE A 17 4.52 -3.75 -0.23
C ILE A 17 5.44 -4.92 -0.60
N LEU A 18 5.49 -5.96 0.23
CA LEU A 18 6.28 -7.16 -0.06
C LEU A 18 5.82 -7.86 -1.33
N ARG A 19 4.51 -8.10 -1.45
CA ARG A 19 3.94 -8.75 -2.64
C ARG A 19 4.20 -7.92 -3.89
N THR A 20 4.08 -6.59 -3.79
CA THR A 20 4.39 -5.66 -4.87
C THR A 20 5.86 -5.75 -5.27
N TYR A 21 6.78 -5.72 -4.31
CA TYR A 21 8.22 -5.87 -4.55
C TYR A 21 8.54 -7.18 -5.27
N LEU A 22 8.03 -8.32 -4.78
CA LEU A 22 8.25 -9.62 -5.41
C LEU A 22 7.74 -9.65 -6.85
N LYS A 23 6.58 -9.06 -7.12
CA LYS A 23 6.01 -8.96 -8.47
C LYS A 23 6.79 -8.03 -9.38
N LEU A 24 7.24 -6.88 -8.87
CA LEU A 24 8.04 -5.93 -9.63
C LEU A 24 9.41 -6.52 -9.97
N GLN A 25 10.03 -7.29 -9.07
CA GLN A 25 11.33 -7.92 -9.34
C GLN A 25 11.31 -8.95 -10.47
N GLU A 26 10.15 -9.52 -10.79
CA GLU A 26 10.02 -10.43 -11.94
C GLU A 26 10.21 -9.69 -13.29
N VAL A 27 10.06 -8.37 -13.33
CA VAL A 27 10.03 -7.55 -14.56
C VAL A 27 11.02 -6.39 -14.55
N TYR A 28 11.29 -5.83 -13.38
CA TYR A 28 12.11 -4.63 -13.18
C TYR A 28 13.26 -4.89 -12.22
N ASN A 29 14.40 -4.26 -12.49
CA ASN A 29 15.50 -4.19 -11.54
C ASN A 29 15.14 -3.23 -10.39
N CYS A 30 14.47 -3.77 -9.36
CA CYS A 30 14.10 -3.03 -8.16
C CYS A 30 14.66 -3.71 -6.90
N GLN A 31 14.85 -2.90 -5.87
CA GLN A 31 15.48 -3.31 -4.62
C GLN A 31 14.66 -2.81 -3.43
N PHE A 32 14.67 -3.58 -2.35
CA PHE A 32 14.12 -3.15 -1.07
C PHE A 32 15.15 -2.26 -0.37
N VAL A 33 14.74 -1.05 0.00
CA VAL A 33 15.61 -0.05 0.64
C VAL A 33 15.10 0.29 2.03
N ASN A 34 16.00 0.65 2.95
CA ASN A 34 15.68 1.10 4.32
C ASN A 34 15.86 2.61 4.52
N SER A 35 16.22 3.32 3.45
CA SER A 35 16.40 4.77 3.42
C SER A 35 15.94 5.32 2.07
N ILE A 36 15.69 6.63 2.02
CA ILE A 36 15.29 7.30 0.77
C ILE A 36 16.50 7.36 -0.17
N PRO A 37 16.38 6.90 -1.42
CA PRO A 37 17.48 6.94 -2.37
C PRO A 37 17.77 8.36 -2.84
N GLU A 38 18.91 8.57 -3.52
CA GLU A 38 19.26 9.87 -4.09
C GLU A 38 18.41 10.22 -5.34
N GLU A 39 18.01 9.21 -6.11
CA GLU A 39 17.18 9.36 -7.31
C GLU A 39 16.33 8.12 -7.60
N GLY A 40 15.34 8.26 -8.48
CA GLY A 40 14.51 7.16 -8.98
C GLY A 40 13.07 7.16 -8.45
N ILE A 41 12.43 6.00 -8.44
CA ILE A 41 11.04 5.83 -7.95
C ILE A 41 11.09 5.14 -6.60
N LEU A 42 10.50 5.76 -5.58
CA LEU A 42 10.35 5.18 -4.26
C LEU A 42 8.87 4.85 -4.02
N LEU A 43 8.57 3.56 -3.92
CA LEU A 43 7.27 3.08 -3.44
C LEU A 43 7.37 2.78 -1.95
N ALA A 44 6.56 3.45 -1.14
CA ALA A 44 6.59 3.28 0.32
C ALA A 44 5.17 3.19 0.89
N ASP A 45 5.02 2.35 1.92
CA ASP A 45 3.81 2.34 2.75
C ASP A 45 3.74 3.63 3.59
N ARG A 46 2.53 4.15 3.77
CA ARG A 46 2.30 5.39 4.51
C ARG A 46 2.81 5.35 5.95
N ASP A 47 2.75 4.20 6.63
CA ASP A 47 3.25 4.06 8.01
C ASP A 47 4.78 3.97 8.08
N SER A 48 5.44 3.71 6.96
CA SER A 48 6.90 3.75 6.85
C SER A 48 7.44 5.17 6.62
N LEU A 49 6.54 6.13 6.33
CA LEU A 49 6.88 7.52 6.08
C LEU A 49 6.59 8.38 7.33
N GLY A 50 7.60 9.12 7.81
CA GLY A 50 7.38 10.26 8.71
C GLY A 50 6.64 11.43 8.02
N ASN A 51 6.26 12.45 8.79
CA ASN A 51 5.50 13.61 8.27
C ASN A 51 6.38 14.78 7.81
N SER A 52 7.69 14.68 7.99
CA SER A 52 8.61 15.82 7.94
C SER A 52 9.48 15.86 6.68
N TYR A 53 9.16 15.10 5.63
CA TYR A 53 9.99 15.06 4.43
C TYR A 53 9.80 16.30 3.58
N LYS A 54 10.91 16.90 3.16
CA LYS A 54 10.91 17.88 2.06
C LYS A 54 10.54 17.18 0.75
N TYR A 55 10.05 17.95 -0.22
CA TYR A 55 9.93 17.49 -1.59
C TYR A 55 11.29 16.98 -2.09
N PHE A 56 11.28 15.83 -2.75
CA PHE A 56 12.48 15.23 -3.29
C PHE A 56 12.75 15.77 -4.69
N ASN A 57 13.98 16.19 -4.96
CA ASN A 57 14.32 16.77 -6.27
C ASN A 57 14.44 15.73 -7.39
N LYS A 58 14.92 14.52 -7.05
CA LYS A 58 15.19 13.45 -8.03
C LYS A 58 14.48 12.12 -7.72
N VAL A 59 13.66 12.10 -6.67
CA VAL A 59 12.90 10.91 -6.27
C VAL A 59 11.42 11.13 -6.50
N MET A 60 10.81 10.28 -7.30
CA MET A 60 9.36 10.20 -7.38
C MET A 60 8.84 9.31 -6.26
N LEU A 61 8.33 9.94 -5.20
CA LEU A 61 7.63 9.23 -4.12
C LEU A 61 6.21 8.81 -4.55
N ILE A 62 5.96 7.50 -4.55
CA ILE A 62 4.63 6.90 -4.63
C ILE A 62 4.27 6.36 -3.24
N CYS A 63 3.20 6.90 -2.66
CA CYS A 63 2.75 6.51 -1.33
C CYS A 63 1.58 5.52 -1.41
N ALA A 64 1.77 4.31 -0.90
CA ALA A 64 0.65 3.40 -0.61
C ALA A 64 -0.03 3.89 0.67
N LYS A 65 -1.19 4.53 0.52
CA LYS A 65 -1.87 5.27 1.60
C LYS A 65 -2.44 4.36 2.68
N GLY A 66 -2.97 3.20 2.31
CA GLY A 66 -3.79 2.39 3.23
C GLY A 66 -4.97 3.20 3.80
N ASP A 67 -5.34 2.92 5.06
CA ASP A 67 -6.40 3.64 5.78
C ASP A 67 -5.89 4.91 6.51
N ARG A 68 -4.78 5.49 6.03
CA ARG A 68 -4.17 6.72 6.57
C ARG A 68 -4.52 7.94 5.74
N GLU A 69 -4.08 9.11 6.19
CA GLU A 69 -4.13 10.37 5.45
C GLU A 69 -3.13 10.44 4.29
N PHE A 70 -3.40 11.33 3.34
CA PHE A 70 -2.50 11.62 2.23
C PHE A 70 -1.18 12.20 2.70
N HIS A 71 -0.06 11.63 2.24
CA HIS A 71 1.26 12.20 2.47
C HIS A 71 1.52 13.39 1.53
N SER A 72 1.82 14.57 2.08
CA SER A 72 1.92 15.83 1.32
C SER A 72 3.07 15.89 0.30
N SER A 73 4.18 15.19 0.58
CA SER A 73 5.35 15.16 -0.30
C SER A 73 5.31 14.02 -1.34
N ALA A 74 4.25 13.22 -1.37
CA ALA A 74 4.11 12.16 -2.36
C ALA A 74 3.61 12.73 -3.69
N HIS A 75 4.19 12.24 -4.78
CA HIS A 75 3.79 12.64 -6.13
C HIS A 75 2.52 11.91 -6.56
N LEU A 76 2.35 10.66 -6.09
CA LEU A 76 1.17 9.84 -6.33
C LEU A 76 0.78 9.10 -5.06
N HIS A 77 -0.52 8.86 -4.89
CA HIS A 77 -1.05 7.99 -3.84
C HIS A 77 -1.74 6.79 -4.44
N ILE A 78 -1.45 5.61 -3.91
CA ILE A 78 -2.16 4.37 -4.20
C ILE A 78 -3.14 4.11 -3.06
N VAL A 79 -4.39 3.83 -3.41
CA VAL A 79 -5.45 3.42 -2.48
C VAL A 79 -5.95 2.03 -2.85
N HIS A 80 -6.26 1.23 -1.83
CA HIS A 80 -6.76 -0.13 -2.02
C HIS A 80 -8.22 -0.31 -1.65
N ASN A 81 -8.80 0.65 -0.92
CA ASN A 81 -10.19 0.63 -0.52
C ASN A 81 -11.02 1.35 -1.59
N PRO A 82 -11.95 0.65 -2.29
CA PRO A 82 -12.79 1.26 -3.32
C PRO A 82 -13.59 2.44 -2.79
N ARG A 83 -14.08 2.38 -1.55
CA ARG A 83 -14.83 3.49 -0.94
C ARG A 83 -13.95 4.71 -0.71
N ASP A 84 -12.71 4.50 -0.28
CA ASP A 84 -11.73 5.58 -0.11
C ASP A 84 -11.38 6.23 -1.46
N TYR A 85 -11.21 5.41 -2.50
CA TYR A 85 -11.04 5.90 -3.87
C TYR A 85 -12.23 6.75 -4.33
N GLU A 86 -13.46 6.23 -4.24
CA GLU A 86 -14.65 6.94 -4.71
C GLU A 86 -14.84 8.29 -4.01
N ASN A 87 -14.53 8.35 -2.72
CA ASN A 87 -14.62 9.58 -1.93
C ASN A 87 -13.55 10.62 -2.30
N ASN A 88 -12.40 10.19 -2.85
CA ASN A 88 -11.23 11.04 -3.04
C ASN A 88 -10.77 11.18 -4.51
N LYS A 89 -11.40 10.51 -5.48
CA LYS A 89 -10.99 10.52 -6.89
C LYS A 89 -10.98 11.90 -7.55
N ASN A 90 -11.75 12.85 -7.02
CA ASN A 90 -11.78 14.25 -7.48
C ASN A 90 -11.05 15.21 -6.53
N PHE A 91 -10.32 14.69 -5.53
CA PHE A 91 -9.56 15.49 -4.59
C PHE A 91 -8.22 15.92 -5.19
N ILE A 92 -7.55 16.90 -4.58
CA ILE A 92 -6.28 17.47 -5.09
C ILE A 92 -5.18 16.41 -5.30
N TRP A 93 -5.23 15.32 -4.52
CA TRP A 93 -4.27 14.21 -4.63
C TRP A 93 -4.59 13.19 -5.72
N ASN A 94 -5.82 13.19 -6.27
CA ASN A 94 -6.30 12.30 -7.33
C ASN A 94 -5.69 10.87 -7.26
N PRO A 95 -6.02 10.08 -6.22
CA PRO A 95 -5.35 8.82 -5.96
C PRO A 95 -5.64 7.75 -7.02
N TYR A 96 -4.70 6.82 -7.17
CA TYR A 96 -4.83 5.66 -8.03
C TYR A 96 -5.36 4.47 -7.25
N TYR A 97 -6.51 3.94 -7.69
CA TYR A 97 -7.04 2.71 -7.15
C TYR A 97 -6.30 1.49 -7.72
N ILE A 98 -5.76 0.66 -6.83
CA ILE A 98 -5.21 -0.65 -7.16
C ILE A 98 -5.77 -1.65 -6.16
N SER A 99 -6.48 -2.68 -6.63
CA SER A 99 -6.94 -3.77 -5.79
C SER A 99 -5.77 -4.43 -5.04
N HIS A 100 -6.01 -4.89 -3.82
CA HIS A 100 -4.99 -5.65 -3.08
C HIS A 100 -4.54 -6.89 -3.86
N TRP A 101 -3.26 -7.25 -3.72
CA TRP A 101 -2.78 -8.55 -4.19
C TRP A 101 -3.54 -9.67 -3.49
N PRO A 102 -3.91 -10.74 -4.22
CA PRO A 102 -4.43 -11.96 -3.59
C PRO A 102 -3.43 -12.45 -2.54
N GLN A 103 -3.89 -12.61 -1.29
CA GLN A 103 -3.07 -13.23 -0.26
C GLN A 103 -3.35 -14.73 -0.26
N PRO A 104 -2.31 -15.57 -0.29
CA PRO A 104 -2.50 -17.02 -0.20
C PRO A 104 -3.12 -17.38 1.15
N GLY A 105 -3.98 -18.41 1.13
CA GLY A 105 -4.71 -18.85 2.31
C GLY A 105 -5.91 -17.98 2.70
N LEU A 106 -6.22 -16.89 1.98
CA LEU A 106 -7.48 -16.18 2.19
C LEU A 106 -8.66 -17.03 1.70
N ILE A 107 -9.48 -17.48 2.64
CA ILE A 107 -10.79 -18.04 2.33
C ILE A 107 -11.70 -16.87 1.92
N PRO A 108 -12.38 -16.94 0.76
CA PRO A 108 -13.35 -15.94 0.36
C PRO A 108 -14.36 -15.69 1.47
N ARG A 109 -14.73 -14.42 1.69
CA ARG A 109 -15.74 -14.10 2.69
C ARG A 109 -17.05 -14.76 2.29
N ASP A 110 -17.57 -15.63 3.14
CA ASP A 110 -18.93 -16.15 3.01
C ASP A 110 -19.92 -14.97 3.09
N GLN A 111 -20.69 -14.79 2.01
CA GLN A 111 -21.65 -13.69 1.90
C GLN A 111 -22.80 -13.80 2.91
N ASN A 112 -23.05 -14.98 3.47
CA ASN A 112 -24.06 -15.19 4.51
C ASN A 112 -23.54 -14.83 5.92
N ARG A 113 -22.23 -14.61 6.07
CA ARG A 113 -21.61 -14.28 7.36
C ARG A 113 -21.80 -12.79 7.65
N GLY A 114 -23.00 -12.45 8.13
CA GLY A 114 -23.44 -11.09 8.46
C GLY A 114 -24.96 -10.86 8.52
N SER A 115 -25.79 -11.85 8.19
CA SER A 115 -27.26 -11.77 8.27
C SER A 115 -27.82 -11.93 9.69
N GLY A 116 -26.99 -11.72 10.73
CA GLY A 116 -27.45 -11.68 12.11
C GLY A 116 -28.49 -10.57 12.24
N GLN A 117 -29.75 -10.99 12.40
CA GLN A 117 -30.83 -10.13 12.89
C GLN A 117 -30.30 -9.38 14.11
N CYS A 118 -30.31 -8.05 14.06
CA CYS A 118 -30.25 -7.27 15.28
C CYS A 118 -31.52 -7.61 16.05
N ASP A 119 -31.41 -8.44 17.07
CA ASP A 119 -32.45 -8.58 18.08
C ASP A 119 -32.70 -7.19 18.67
N LYS A 120 -33.94 -6.72 18.54
CA LYS A 120 -34.42 -5.45 19.09
C LYS A 120 -34.61 -5.55 20.60
#